data_AF-A0A7Y3L5N6-F1
#
_entry.id   AF-A0A7Y3L5N6-F1
#
_cell.length_a   1.000
_cell.length_b   1.000
_cell.length_c   1.000
_cell.angle_alpha   90.00
_cell.angle_beta   90.00
_cell.angle_gamma   90.00
#
_symmetry.space_group_name_H-M   'P 1'
#
loop_
_entity.id
_entity.type
_entity.pdbx_description
1 polymer ?
#
loop_
_entity_poly.entity_id
_entity_poly.type
_entity_poly.pdbx_seq_one_letter_code
_entity_poly.pdbx_strand_id
1 'polypeptide(L)' 'MASKDPIHINPAHKGKFTAKAKAAGMSVQAYASKVLKDPKASPTLKKEANFAKNAKGWKK' A
#
# COMPACT_ATOMS: atom_id res chain seq x y z
N MET A 1 -2.43 28.38 0.54
CA MET A 1 -3.14 27.09 0.45
C MET A 1 -2.24 26.14 -0.34
N ALA A 2 -1.62 25.15 0.30
CA ALA A 2 -0.70 24.25 -0.40
C ALA A 2 -1.51 23.33 -1.33
N SER A 3 -1.40 23.55 -2.64
CA SER A 3 -1.95 22.68 -3.67
C SER A 3 -1.40 21.27 -3.46
N LYS A 4 -2.28 20.32 -3.21
CA LYS A 4 -1.94 18.92 -2.98
C LYS A 4 -1.45 18.34 -4.30
N ASP A 5 -0.13 18.33 -4.51
CA ASP A 5 0.45 17.70 -5.69
C ASP A 5 -0.05 16.25 -5.82
N PRO A 6 -0.46 15.82 -7.03
CA PRO A 6 -0.84 14.44 -7.27
C PRO A 6 0.35 13.54 -6.90
N ILE A 7 0.06 12.45 -6.22
CA ILE A 7 1.10 11.60 -5.66
C ILE A 7 1.85 10.93 -6.81
N HIS A 8 3.10 11.34 -6.99
CA HIS A 8 3.99 10.79 -8.01
C HIS A 8 4.47 9.41 -7.58
N ILE A 9 3.78 8.38 -8.08
CA ILE A 9 4.19 6.97 -7.91
C ILE A 9 4.96 6.57 -9.16
N ASN A 10 6.14 5.97 -8.98
CA ASN A 10 6.86 5.36 -10.09
C ASN A 10 5.94 4.32 -10.79
N PRO A 11 5.69 4.45 -12.11
CA PRO A 11 4.74 3.59 -12.82
C PRO A 11 5.09 2.11 -12.72
N ALA A 12 6.37 1.75 -12.60
CA ALA A 12 6.82 0.37 -12.44
C ALA A 12 6.40 -0.26 -11.09
N HIS A 13 6.01 0.53 -10.11
CA HIS A 13 5.55 0.07 -8.79
C HIS A 13 4.05 0.19 -8.59
N LYS A 14 3.35 0.84 -9.51
CA LYS A 14 1.90 1.01 -9.46
C LYS A 14 1.22 -0.36 -9.51
N GLY A 15 0.31 -0.60 -8.56
CA GLY A 15 -0.49 -1.83 -8.54
C GLY A 15 0.24 -3.10 -8.05
N LYS A 16 1.56 -3.10 -7.84
CA LYS A 16 2.28 -4.30 -7.35
C LYS A 16 1.74 -4.82 -6.02
N PHE A 17 1.51 -3.91 -5.06
CA PHE A 17 0.94 -4.29 -3.77
C PHE A 17 -0.52 -4.76 -3.87
N THR A 18 -1.30 -4.14 -4.76
CA THR A 18 -2.67 -4.55 -5.07
C THR A 18 -2.73 -5.95 -5.68
N ALA A 19 -1.80 -6.28 -6.58
CA ALA A 19 -1.70 -7.62 -7.17
C ALA A 19 -1.40 -8.68 -6.10
N LYS A 20 -0.48 -8.40 -5.16
CA LYS A 20 -0.19 -9.28 -4.01
C LYS A 20 -1.42 -9.48 -3.13
N ALA A 21 -2.16 -8.40 -2.83
CA ALA A 21 -3.39 -8.49 -2.05
C ALA A 21 -4.47 -9.33 -2.75
N LYS A 22 -4.65 -9.15 -4.06
CA LYS A 22 -5.60 -9.92 -4.88
C LYS A 22 -5.22 -11.40 -4.93
N ALA A 23 -3.93 -11.72 -5.09
CA ALA A 23 -3.43 -13.10 -5.05
C ALA A 23 -3.68 -13.76 -3.68
N ALA A 24 -3.64 -12.99 -2.60
CA ALA A 24 -3.99 -13.44 -1.26
C ALA A 24 -5.51 -13.49 -0.99
N GLY A 25 -6.36 -13.16 -1.97
CA GLY A 25 -7.82 -13.10 -1.80
C GLY A 25 -8.30 -11.99 -0.87
N MET A 26 -7.50 -10.95 -0.67
CA MET A 26 -7.74 -9.89 0.32
C MET A 26 -7.91 -8.52 -0.34
N SER A 27 -8.67 -7.65 0.31
CA SER A 27 -8.63 -6.22 -0.03
C SER A 27 -7.24 -5.65 0.28
N VAL A 28 -6.85 -4.58 -0.42
CA VAL A 28 -5.55 -3.92 -0.21
C VAL A 28 -5.32 -3.55 1.26
N GLN A 29 -6.37 -3.09 1.94
CA GLN A 29 -6.28 -2.67 3.34
C GLN A 29 -6.22 -3.84 4.32
N ALA A 30 -6.96 -4.92 4.04
CA ALA A 30 -6.89 -6.14 4.83
C ALA A 30 -5.50 -6.77 4.71
N TYR A 31 -4.98 -6.86 3.48
CA TYR A 31 -3.64 -7.38 3.22
C TYR A 31 -2.56 -6.52 3.88
N ALA A 32 -2.65 -5.19 3.78
CA ALA A 32 -1.76 -4.27 4.50
C ALA A 32 -1.77 -4.50 6.01
N SER A 33 -2.95 -4.67 6.61
CA SER A 33 -3.07 -4.92 8.05
C SER A 33 -2.49 -6.28 8.45
N LYS A 34 -2.64 -7.31 7.60
CA LYS A 34 -2.02 -8.63 7.79
C LYS A 34 -0.50 -8.53 7.74
N VAL A 35 0.05 -7.90 6.70
CA VAL A 35 1.50 -7.72 6.51
C VAL A 35 2.15 -6.97 7.68
N LEU A 36 1.50 -5.93 8.20
CA LEU A 36 2.04 -5.15 9.32
C LEU A 36 2.07 -5.92 10.64
N LYS A 37 1.17 -6.88 10.82
CA LYS A 37 1.13 -7.78 11.98
C LYS A 37 2.06 -8.98 11.85
N ASP A 38 2.48 -9.30 10.63
CA ASP A 38 3.35 -10.45 10.37
C ASP A 38 4.81 -10.14 10.75
N PRO A 39 5.38 -10.81 11.77
CA PRO A 39 6.78 -10.61 12.14
C PRO A 39 7.75 -11.06 11.02
N LYS A 40 7.35 -12.02 10.18
CA LYS A 40 8.17 -12.60 9.11
C LYS A 40 8.13 -11.78 7.81
N ALA A 41 7.21 -10.81 7.69
CA ALA A 41 7.12 -9.99 6.50
C ALA A 41 8.39 -9.12 6.31
N SER A 42 8.86 -9.06 5.06
CA SER A 42 10.08 -8.31 4.74
C SER A 42 9.91 -6.81 5.00
N PRO A 43 11.00 -6.08 5.33
CA PRO A 43 10.94 -4.64 5.58
C PRO A 43 10.32 -3.86 4.41
N THR A 44 10.63 -4.24 3.17
CA THR A 44 10.07 -3.64 1.96
C THR A 44 8.56 -3.85 1.88
N LEU A 45 8.08 -5.08 2.14
CA LEU A 45 6.65 -5.38 2.12
C LEU A 45 5.90 -4.62 3.23
N LYS A 46 6.50 -4.44 4.40
CA LYS A 46 5.95 -3.60 5.48
C LYS A 46 5.85 -2.12 5.08
N LYS A 47 6.85 -1.58 4.36
CA LYS A 47 6.80 -0.21 3.81
C LYS A 47 5.67 -0.05 2.78
N GLU A 48 5.52 -1.02 1.87
CA GLU A 48 4.41 -1.04 0.90
C GLU A 48 3.03 -1.10 1.60
N ALA A 49 2.90 -1.90 2.65
CA ALA A 49 1.67 -1.99 3.45
C ALA A 49 1.36 -0.69 4.20
N ASN A 50 2.36 -0.04 4.80
CA ASN A 50 2.20 1.26 5.44
C ASN A 50 1.75 2.33 4.44
N PHE A 51 2.34 2.37 3.25
CA PHE A 51 1.91 3.24 2.16
C PHE A 51 0.43 3.02 1.81
N ALA A 52 0.04 1.76 1.59
CA ALA A 52 -1.32 1.40 1.25
C ALA A 52 -2.36 1.76 2.34
N LYS A 53 -1.98 1.67 3.62
CA LYS A 53 -2.82 2.10 4.75
C LYS A 53 -3.06 3.62 4.74
N ASN A 54 -1.99 4.39 4.59
CA ASN A 54 -2.05 5.85 4.58
C ASN A 54 -2.76 6.40 3.34
N ALA A 55 -2.70 5.67 2.22
CA ALA A 55 -3.35 6.05 0.97
C ALA A 55 -4.88 6.21 1.07
N LYS A 56 -5.53 5.56 2.06
CA LYS A 56 -6.99 5.72 2.30
C LYS A 56 -7.40 7.17 2.55
N GLY A 57 -6.54 7.94 3.21
CA GLY A 57 -6.81 9.33 3.60
C GLY A 57 -6.52 10.35 2.51
N TRP A 58 -6.00 9.93 1.35
CA TRP A 58 -5.72 10.84 0.25
C TRP A 58 -7.02 11.24 -0.42
N LYS A 59 -7.53 12.40 -0.02
CA LYS A 59 -8.57 13.10 -0.78
C LYS A 59 -8.01 13.45 -2.15
N LYS A 60 -8.79 13.11 -3.18
CA LYS A 60 -8.50 13.34 -4.59
C LYS A 60 -8.53 14.82 -4.91
#